data_AF-A0A2D9C4X4-F1
#
_entry.id   AF-A0A2D9C4X4-F1
#
_cell.length_a   1.000
_cell.length_b   1.000
_cell.length_c   1.000
_cell.angle_alpha   90.00
_cell.angle_beta   90.00
_cell.angle_gamma   90.00
#
_symmetry.space_group_name_H-M   'P 1'
#
loop_
_entity.id
_entity.type
_entity.pdbx_description
1 polymer ?
#
loop_
_entity_poly.entity_id
_entity_poly.type
_entity_poly.pdbx_seq_one_letter_code
_entity_poly.pdbx_strand_id
1 'polypeptide(L)'
;MNAQPFVQAELQKGAIVTEVASQVGEYANMRYKMITETQKNEAIFSAKEGLMALSSQLEKDRDVGNIFDGELKYERGVKSVYDELRATVGKNKYALQDFDNSFRQMEIPIKFRLQEVVDLKIEKRRQAALKARQDQQVSIYSDPYLDVTSDELAMEQAQLEAMGQQAVRNGGVNPEIMGNVPKKVLSLAFKKLVPAYAGTDLNKAIGLSAILAQIEMVRSGKIEAKEMFGISSLPPHVLNMLMAVPAEEANAVVQDTIQMASTFFTAKEKIDDEREEEVGKSNTKAYNLVVSLDSTDTVSEATLQQVLDPIDMKKVYDSLGIDFGSISGTAAQTILYEGLTRQMWASPAQQEAMEEAMSVSEATPIFRPAGKGDAEVNHVLHGMAEAGMLTVAELNFRKRSLSQSEYLSLKTKIFNEADEGLAVGNTIISKHFGYSAQMAIGRDDRLAQASKAAFQSATGALLDEHSRRESEGNPMTLAEIRSFAQKKINEFDVIYREELRAEYVDFVESRSRDLPGFTVDISDPFGSLDAWYNDLNENDQARSRNSYSIFKSILRARYANQGLFD
;
A
#
# COMPACT_ATOMS: atom_id res chain seq x y z
N MET A 1 -74.80 -103.82 -20.40
CA MET A 1 -74.29 -102.60 -19.71
C MET A 1 -74.14 -101.50 -20.76
N ASN A 2 -74.67 -100.30 -20.51
CA ASN A 2 -74.55 -99.16 -21.44
C ASN A 2 -73.25 -98.38 -21.13
N ALA A 3 -72.33 -98.30 -22.08
CA ALA A 3 -71.01 -97.67 -21.93
C ALA A 3 -71.03 -96.14 -22.16
N GLN A 4 -72.15 -95.58 -22.64
CA GLN A 4 -72.31 -94.14 -22.89
C GLN A 4 -71.98 -93.23 -21.69
N PRO A 5 -72.36 -93.55 -20.43
CA PRO A 5 -72.02 -92.71 -19.28
C PRO A 5 -70.51 -92.66 -19.02
N PHE A 6 -69.80 -93.75 -19.26
CA PHE A 6 -68.36 -93.84 -19.05
C PHE A 6 -67.59 -93.08 -20.13
N VAL A 7 -68.03 -93.14 -21.40
CA VAL A 7 -67.42 -92.39 -22.51
C VAL A 7 -67.63 -90.88 -22.36
N GLN A 8 -68.84 -90.44 -21.95
CA GLN A 8 -69.10 -89.01 -21.71
C GLN A 8 -68.34 -88.48 -20.48
N ALA A 9 -68.21 -89.27 -19.41
CA ALA A 9 -67.41 -88.90 -18.25
C ALA A 9 -65.92 -88.77 -18.59
N GLU A 10 -65.38 -89.66 -19.43
CA GLU A 10 -63.97 -89.61 -19.83
C GLU A 10 -63.69 -88.45 -20.81
N LEU A 11 -64.63 -88.12 -21.70
CA LEU A 11 -64.57 -86.93 -22.56
C LEU A 11 -64.65 -85.62 -21.74
N GLN A 12 -65.49 -85.56 -20.70
CA GLN A 12 -65.56 -84.41 -19.79
C GLN A 12 -64.27 -84.24 -18.98
N LYS A 13 -63.66 -85.33 -18.50
CA LYS A 13 -62.34 -85.27 -17.85
C LYS A 13 -61.25 -84.77 -18.82
N GLY A 14 -61.25 -85.25 -20.08
CA GLY A 14 -60.33 -84.77 -21.12
C GLY A 14 -60.47 -83.26 -21.43
N ALA A 15 -61.71 -82.76 -21.49
CA ALA A 15 -62.00 -81.34 -21.66
C ALA A 15 -61.53 -80.49 -20.46
N ILE A 16 -61.74 -80.96 -19.22
CA ILE A 16 -61.26 -80.27 -18.00
C ILE A 16 -59.73 -80.23 -17.97
N VAL A 17 -59.05 -81.32 -18.35
CA VAL A 17 -57.57 -81.37 -18.40
C VAL A 17 -57.02 -80.43 -19.49
N THR A 18 -57.70 -80.32 -20.63
CA THR A 18 -57.29 -79.43 -21.74
C THR A 18 -57.51 -77.95 -21.37
N GLU A 19 -58.62 -77.63 -20.71
CA GLU A 19 -58.92 -76.28 -20.22
C GLU A 19 -57.93 -75.85 -19.13
N VAL A 20 -57.64 -76.72 -18.16
CA VAL A 20 -56.62 -76.47 -17.13
C VAL A 20 -55.23 -76.30 -17.75
N ALA A 21 -54.87 -77.10 -18.75
CA ALA A 21 -53.60 -76.95 -19.47
C ALA A 21 -53.53 -75.63 -20.27
N SER A 22 -54.65 -75.20 -20.87
CA SER A 22 -54.76 -73.90 -21.57
C SER A 22 -54.59 -72.73 -20.60
N GLN A 23 -55.31 -72.74 -19.46
CA GLN A 23 -55.21 -71.71 -18.44
C GLN A 23 -53.81 -71.64 -17.80
N VAL A 24 -53.17 -72.79 -17.57
CA VAL A 24 -51.77 -72.86 -17.11
C VAL A 24 -50.81 -72.28 -18.16
N GLY A 25 -51.02 -72.58 -19.44
CA GLY A 25 -50.24 -72.02 -20.55
C GLY A 25 -50.41 -70.50 -20.71
N GLU A 26 -51.65 -70.00 -20.58
CA GLU A 26 -51.95 -68.57 -20.62
C GLU A 26 -51.35 -67.83 -19.42
N TYR A 27 -51.48 -68.37 -18.21
CA TYR A 27 -50.87 -67.82 -17.00
C TYR A 27 -49.33 -67.80 -17.10
N ALA A 28 -48.71 -68.87 -17.59
CA ALA A 28 -47.26 -68.92 -17.81
C ALA A 28 -46.80 -67.87 -18.83
N ASN A 29 -47.54 -67.69 -19.93
CA ASN A 29 -47.26 -66.65 -20.92
C ASN A 29 -47.44 -65.23 -20.36
N MET A 30 -48.49 -65.00 -19.56
CA MET A 30 -48.72 -63.71 -18.89
C MET A 30 -47.60 -63.39 -17.90
N ARG A 31 -47.19 -64.38 -17.09
CA ARG A 31 -46.09 -64.22 -16.13
C ARG A 31 -44.75 -63.98 -16.84
N TYR A 32 -44.50 -64.68 -17.94
CA TYR A 32 -43.31 -64.46 -18.76
C TYR A 32 -43.26 -63.05 -19.35
N LYS A 33 -44.39 -62.53 -19.87
CA LYS A 33 -44.50 -61.14 -20.34
C LYS A 33 -44.26 -60.13 -19.23
N MET A 34 -44.88 -60.30 -18.07
CA MET A 34 -44.69 -59.39 -16.92
C MET A 34 -43.23 -59.37 -16.43
N ILE A 35 -42.57 -60.53 -16.33
CA ILE A 35 -41.15 -60.63 -15.95
C ILE A 35 -40.29 -59.92 -16.99
N THR A 36 -40.54 -60.16 -18.28
CA THR A 36 -39.76 -59.55 -19.37
C THR A 36 -39.93 -58.02 -19.39
N GLU A 37 -41.15 -57.50 -19.20
CA GLU A 37 -41.38 -56.06 -19.11
C GLU A 37 -40.75 -55.44 -17.86
N THR A 38 -40.82 -56.12 -16.71
CA THR A 38 -40.19 -55.66 -15.47
C THR A 38 -38.68 -55.54 -15.64
N GLN A 39 -38.03 -56.61 -16.14
CA GLN A 39 -36.59 -56.64 -16.42
C GLN A 39 -36.16 -55.57 -17.43
N LYS A 40 -36.95 -55.37 -18.48
CA LYS A 40 -36.72 -54.30 -19.46
C LYS A 40 -36.77 -52.92 -18.80
N ASN A 41 -37.82 -52.64 -18.03
CA ASN A 41 -38.01 -51.33 -17.40
C ASN A 41 -36.92 -51.05 -16.35
N GLU A 42 -36.56 -52.03 -15.53
CA GLU A 42 -35.45 -51.94 -14.57
C GLU A 42 -34.11 -51.63 -15.25
N ALA A 43 -33.82 -52.30 -16.38
CA ALA A 43 -32.62 -52.03 -17.17
C ALA A 43 -32.63 -50.62 -17.78
N ILE A 44 -33.77 -50.15 -18.28
CA ILE A 44 -33.91 -48.79 -18.85
C ILE A 44 -33.72 -47.73 -17.75
N PHE A 45 -34.33 -47.89 -16.58
CA PHE A 45 -34.15 -46.94 -15.47
C PHE A 45 -32.70 -46.91 -14.99
N SER A 46 -32.10 -48.09 -14.79
CA SER A 46 -30.70 -48.23 -14.39
C SER A 46 -29.73 -47.67 -15.45
N ALA A 47 -30.08 -47.72 -16.74
CA ALA A 47 -29.24 -47.18 -17.82
C ALA A 47 -29.05 -45.68 -17.71
N LYS A 48 -30.11 -44.94 -17.40
CA LYS A 48 -30.01 -43.50 -17.20
C LYS A 48 -29.08 -43.17 -16.04
N GLU A 49 -29.24 -43.86 -14.91
CA GLU A 49 -28.41 -43.65 -13.71
C GLU A 49 -26.96 -44.03 -13.96
N GLY A 50 -26.69 -45.17 -14.60
CA GLY A 50 -25.34 -45.61 -14.95
C GLY A 50 -24.63 -44.65 -15.91
N LEU A 51 -25.33 -44.17 -16.94
CA LEU A 51 -24.79 -43.16 -17.87
C LEU A 51 -24.53 -41.81 -17.18
N MET A 52 -25.42 -41.36 -16.29
CA MET A 52 -25.21 -40.14 -15.51
C MET A 52 -24.04 -40.27 -14.52
N ALA A 53 -23.90 -41.42 -13.87
CA ALA A 53 -22.79 -41.70 -12.96
C ALA A 53 -21.45 -41.71 -13.71
N LEU A 54 -21.39 -42.39 -14.86
CA LEU A 54 -20.21 -42.38 -15.74
C LEU A 54 -19.87 -40.95 -16.19
N SER A 55 -20.86 -40.19 -16.63
CA SER A 55 -20.68 -38.79 -17.02
C SER A 55 -20.11 -37.97 -15.87
N SER A 56 -20.67 -38.06 -14.66
CA SER A 56 -20.15 -37.34 -13.49
C SER A 56 -18.73 -37.76 -13.09
N GLN A 57 -18.37 -39.03 -13.28
CA GLN A 57 -17.01 -39.52 -13.03
C GLN A 57 -16.02 -38.93 -14.05
N LEU A 58 -16.35 -38.98 -15.34
CA LEU A 58 -15.51 -38.44 -16.40
C LEU A 58 -15.42 -36.92 -16.34
N GLU A 59 -16.50 -36.23 -15.94
CA GLU A 59 -16.48 -34.80 -15.63
C GLU A 59 -15.43 -34.48 -14.57
N LYS A 60 -15.11 -35.38 -13.63
CA LYS A 60 -14.11 -35.14 -12.58
C LYS A 60 -12.70 -35.60 -12.95
N ASP A 61 -12.53 -36.27 -14.09
CA ASP A 61 -11.22 -36.78 -14.53
C ASP A 61 -10.25 -35.62 -14.78
N ARG A 62 -8.98 -35.82 -14.37
CA ARG A 62 -7.89 -34.89 -14.63
C ARG A 62 -7.38 -35.01 -16.05
N ASP A 63 -7.59 -36.13 -16.71
CA ASP A 63 -7.10 -36.39 -18.05
C ASP A 63 -8.21 -36.24 -19.10
N VAL A 64 -8.60 -34.97 -19.30
CA VAL A 64 -9.71 -34.58 -20.18
C VAL A 64 -9.47 -34.92 -21.66
N GLY A 65 -8.21 -35.00 -22.08
CA GLY A 65 -7.85 -35.30 -23.47
C GLY A 65 -8.13 -36.75 -23.88
N ASN A 66 -8.29 -37.65 -22.91
CA ASN A 66 -8.54 -39.07 -23.15
C ASN A 66 -10.01 -39.47 -22.96
N ILE A 67 -10.90 -38.51 -22.69
CA ILE A 67 -12.32 -38.78 -22.45
C ILE A 67 -13.02 -39.19 -23.75
N PHE A 68 -12.89 -38.38 -24.81
CA PHE A 68 -13.48 -38.63 -26.13
C PHE A 68 -12.45 -38.90 -27.23
N ASP A 69 -11.17 -38.70 -26.94
CA ASP A 69 -10.06 -38.94 -27.87
C ASP A 69 -9.04 -39.90 -27.25
N GLY A 70 -8.07 -40.34 -28.06
CA GLY A 70 -6.96 -41.20 -27.64
C GLY A 70 -7.42 -42.51 -27.04
N GLU A 71 -7.52 -42.53 -25.71
CA GLU A 71 -7.97 -43.67 -24.94
C GLU A 71 -9.50 -43.90 -24.98
N LEU A 72 -10.32 -42.97 -25.45
CA LEU A 72 -11.77 -43.18 -25.62
C LEU A 72 -12.48 -43.69 -24.34
N LYS A 73 -12.20 -43.06 -23.20
CA LYS A 73 -12.74 -43.49 -21.89
C LYS A 73 -14.28 -43.46 -21.87
N TYR A 74 -14.90 -42.52 -22.58
CA TYR A 74 -16.35 -42.43 -22.72
C TYR A 74 -16.92 -43.63 -23.46
N GLU A 75 -16.45 -43.94 -24.68
CA GLU A 75 -16.95 -45.10 -25.44
C GLU A 75 -16.77 -46.41 -24.67
N ARG A 76 -15.62 -46.59 -24.01
CA ARG A 76 -15.35 -47.78 -23.18
C ARG A 76 -16.30 -47.87 -22.00
N GLY A 77 -16.54 -46.77 -21.29
CA GLY A 77 -17.45 -46.71 -20.16
C GLY A 77 -18.91 -46.96 -20.57
N VAL A 78 -19.38 -46.30 -21.63
CA VAL A 78 -20.75 -46.48 -22.16
C VAL A 78 -20.97 -47.93 -22.56
N LYS A 79 -19.99 -48.54 -23.24
CA LYS A 79 -20.06 -49.96 -23.62
C LYS A 79 -20.17 -50.87 -22.39
N SER A 80 -19.41 -50.60 -21.34
CA SER A 80 -19.50 -51.38 -20.10
C SER A 80 -20.89 -51.29 -19.46
N VAL A 81 -21.45 -50.07 -19.35
CA VAL A 81 -22.80 -49.84 -18.81
C VAL A 81 -23.87 -50.51 -19.69
N TYR A 82 -23.72 -50.41 -21.01
CA TYR A 82 -24.61 -51.05 -21.97
C TYR A 82 -24.59 -52.58 -21.84
N ASP A 83 -23.41 -53.20 -21.85
CA ASP A 83 -23.25 -54.66 -21.81
C ASP A 83 -23.81 -55.24 -20.49
N GLU A 84 -23.58 -54.57 -19.36
CA GLU A 84 -24.09 -54.96 -18.04
C GLU A 84 -25.63 -54.94 -17.99
N LEU A 85 -26.25 -53.84 -18.42
CA LEU A 85 -27.70 -53.66 -18.31
C LEU A 85 -28.47 -54.45 -19.35
N ARG A 86 -27.90 -54.59 -20.55
CA ARG A 86 -28.48 -55.43 -21.61
C ARG A 86 -28.57 -56.89 -21.18
N ALA A 87 -27.63 -57.38 -20.38
CA ALA A 87 -27.67 -58.74 -19.83
C ALA A 87 -28.90 -58.97 -18.91
N THR A 88 -29.41 -57.92 -18.27
CA THR A 88 -30.56 -57.98 -17.35
C THR A 88 -31.89 -58.15 -18.08
N VAL A 89 -32.00 -57.67 -19.33
CA VAL A 89 -33.22 -57.74 -20.17
C VAL A 89 -33.52 -59.18 -20.65
N GLY A 90 -32.53 -60.08 -20.61
CA GLY A 90 -32.68 -61.48 -21.02
C GLY A 90 -32.58 -61.70 -22.54
N LYS A 91 -33.32 -62.69 -23.07
CA LYS A 91 -33.20 -63.15 -24.49
C LYS A 91 -34.36 -62.73 -25.39
N ASN A 92 -35.35 -62.00 -24.89
CA ASN A 92 -36.51 -61.62 -25.68
C ASN A 92 -36.12 -60.54 -26.71
N LYS A 93 -36.31 -60.84 -28.01
CA LYS A 93 -35.89 -59.97 -29.11
C LYS A 93 -36.51 -58.56 -29.05
N TYR A 94 -37.80 -58.46 -28.74
CA TYR A 94 -38.52 -57.18 -28.71
C TYR A 94 -38.10 -56.34 -27.50
N ALA A 95 -37.95 -56.97 -26.33
CA ALA A 95 -37.48 -56.28 -25.13
C ALA A 95 -36.03 -55.77 -25.29
N LEU A 96 -35.16 -56.55 -25.93
CA LEU A 96 -33.80 -56.12 -26.27
C LEU A 96 -33.79 -54.94 -27.24
N GLN A 97 -34.62 -54.97 -28.28
CA GLN A 97 -34.68 -53.89 -29.26
C GLN A 97 -35.21 -52.57 -28.65
N ASP A 98 -36.23 -52.66 -27.79
CA ASP A 98 -36.74 -51.51 -27.02
C ASP A 98 -35.67 -50.92 -26.09
N PHE A 99 -34.93 -51.79 -25.37
CA PHE A 99 -33.82 -51.37 -24.52
C PHE A 99 -32.71 -50.69 -25.34
N ASP A 100 -32.25 -51.32 -26.42
CA ASP A 100 -31.17 -50.80 -27.27
C ASP A 100 -31.52 -49.41 -27.82
N ASN A 101 -32.77 -49.21 -28.25
CA ASN A 101 -33.28 -47.91 -28.71
C ASN A 101 -33.34 -46.87 -27.59
N SER A 102 -33.90 -47.24 -26.43
CA SER A 102 -34.05 -46.34 -25.28
C SER A 102 -32.68 -45.92 -24.73
N PHE A 103 -31.74 -46.86 -24.64
CA PHE A 103 -30.37 -46.61 -24.19
C PHE A 103 -29.68 -45.56 -25.08
N ARG A 104 -29.75 -45.73 -26.41
CA ARG A 104 -29.17 -44.77 -27.37
C ARG A 104 -29.80 -43.39 -27.24
N GLN A 105 -31.13 -43.31 -27.07
CA GLN A 105 -31.82 -42.03 -26.88
C GLN A 105 -31.40 -41.32 -25.59
N MET A 106 -31.09 -42.07 -24.52
CA MET A 106 -30.61 -41.50 -23.26
C MET A 106 -29.13 -41.09 -23.30
N GLU A 107 -28.30 -41.86 -24.02
CA GLU A 107 -26.86 -41.60 -24.15
C GLU A 107 -26.58 -40.26 -24.85
N ILE A 108 -27.28 -39.96 -25.95
CA ILE A 108 -27.03 -38.78 -26.79
C ILE A 108 -26.98 -37.46 -25.99
N PRO A 109 -28.02 -37.07 -25.22
CA PRO A 109 -27.98 -35.81 -24.47
C PRO A 109 -26.92 -35.80 -23.36
N ILE A 110 -26.59 -36.96 -22.78
CA ILE A 110 -25.53 -37.08 -21.76
C ILE A 110 -24.16 -36.88 -22.40
N LYS A 111 -23.93 -37.46 -23.59
CA LYS A 111 -22.71 -37.28 -24.37
C LYS A 111 -22.46 -35.82 -24.67
N PHE A 112 -23.44 -35.12 -25.23
CA PHE A 112 -23.29 -33.70 -25.59
C PHE A 112 -23.01 -32.82 -24.37
N ARG A 113 -23.71 -33.05 -23.25
CA ARG A 113 -23.44 -32.31 -22.01
C ARG A 113 -22.01 -32.54 -21.50
N LEU A 114 -21.53 -33.79 -21.53
CA LEU A 114 -20.16 -34.09 -21.13
C LEU A 114 -19.14 -33.46 -22.10
N GLN A 115 -19.40 -33.47 -23.41
CA GLN A 115 -18.56 -32.80 -24.41
C GLN A 115 -18.42 -31.30 -24.11
N GLU A 116 -19.52 -30.59 -23.87
CA GLU A 116 -19.49 -29.16 -23.50
C GLU A 116 -18.62 -28.90 -22.25
N VAL A 117 -18.72 -29.74 -21.23
CA VAL A 117 -17.92 -29.61 -20.00
C VAL A 117 -16.43 -29.88 -20.27
N VAL A 118 -16.12 -30.90 -21.08
CA VAL A 118 -14.75 -31.25 -21.46
C VAL A 118 -14.11 -30.13 -22.29
N ASP A 119 -14.83 -29.62 -23.30
CA ASP A 119 -14.37 -28.53 -24.16
C ASP A 119 -14.09 -27.27 -23.32
N LEU A 120 -14.99 -26.91 -22.41
CA LEU A 120 -14.79 -25.78 -21.49
C LEU A 120 -13.54 -25.96 -20.61
N LYS A 121 -13.24 -27.19 -20.18
CA LYS A 121 -12.04 -27.48 -19.38
C LYS A 121 -10.76 -27.40 -20.21
N ILE A 122 -10.78 -27.88 -21.44
CA ILE A 122 -9.66 -27.77 -22.39
C ILE A 122 -9.37 -26.29 -22.65
N GLU A 123 -10.41 -25.50 -22.90
CA GLU A 123 -10.32 -24.05 -23.10
C GLU A 123 -9.68 -23.36 -21.88
N LYS A 124 -10.19 -23.62 -20.67
CA LYS A 124 -9.62 -23.06 -19.43
C LYS A 124 -8.15 -23.43 -19.22
N ARG A 125 -7.75 -24.66 -19.56
CA ARG A 125 -6.34 -25.09 -19.47
C ARG A 125 -5.45 -24.35 -20.46
N ARG A 126 -5.92 -24.16 -21.70
CA ARG A 126 -5.19 -23.37 -22.71
C ARG A 126 -5.01 -21.92 -22.26
N GLN A 127 -6.08 -21.29 -21.77
CA GLN A 127 -6.01 -19.93 -21.23
C GLN A 127 -5.04 -19.82 -20.04
N ALA A 128 -5.06 -20.78 -19.11
CA ALA A 128 -4.15 -20.81 -17.97
C ALA A 128 -2.68 -20.98 -18.40
N ALA A 129 -2.40 -21.84 -19.38
CA ALA A 129 -1.05 -22.03 -19.92
C ALA A 129 -0.53 -20.78 -20.61
N LEU A 130 -1.37 -20.09 -21.40
CA LEU A 130 -1.04 -18.81 -22.02
C LEU A 130 -0.74 -17.74 -20.98
N LYS A 131 -1.58 -17.63 -19.94
CA LYS A 131 -1.35 -16.69 -18.84
C LYS A 131 -0.03 -16.98 -18.11
N ALA A 132 0.24 -18.24 -17.77
CA ALA A 132 1.49 -18.62 -17.10
C ALA A 132 2.73 -18.22 -17.91
N ARG A 133 2.66 -18.36 -19.24
CA ARG A 133 3.74 -17.92 -20.14
C ARG A 133 3.87 -16.40 -20.19
N GLN A 134 2.75 -15.66 -20.22
CA GLN A 134 2.76 -14.20 -20.12
C GLN A 134 3.40 -13.75 -18.81
N ASP A 135 3.00 -14.35 -17.68
CA ASP A 135 3.53 -14.01 -16.36
C ASP A 135 5.04 -14.31 -16.26
N GLN A 136 5.50 -15.42 -16.85
CA GLN A 136 6.92 -15.75 -16.95
C GLN A 136 7.70 -14.68 -17.74
N GLN A 137 7.18 -14.23 -18.88
CA GLN A 137 7.83 -13.18 -19.67
C GLN A 137 7.81 -11.82 -18.98
N VAL A 138 6.70 -11.47 -18.33
CA VAL A 138 6.64 -10.28 -17.48
C VAL A 138 7.77 -10.34 -16.45
N SER A 139 7.97 -11.48 -15.79
CA SER A 139 9.04 -11.64 -14.80
C SER A 139 10.44 -11.45 -15.41
N ILE A 140 10.71 -12.00 -16.60
CA ILE A 140 12.01 -11.88 -17.27
C ILE A 140 12.28 -10.42 -17.66
N TYR A 141 11.33 -9.79 -18.37
CA TYR A 141 11.50 -8.42 -18.84
C TYR A 141 11.40 -7.36 -17.74
N SER A 142 11.01 -7.74 -16.52
CA SER A 142 11.02 -6.84 -15.35
C SER A 142 12.43 -6.59 -14.81
N ASP A 143 13.43 -7.39 -15.22
CA ASP A 143 14.82 -7.19 -14.80
C ASP A 143 15.44 -6.01 -15.57
N PRO A 144 15.82 -4.91 -14.90
CA PRO A 144 16.40 -3.76 -15.58
C PRO A 144 17.79 -4.00 -16.17
N TYR A 145 18.48 -5.07 -15.77
CA TYR A 145 19.84 -5.40 -16.23
C TYR A 145 19.87 -6.59 -17.19
N LEU A 146 18.71 -6.98 -17.70
CA LEU A 146 18.59 -8.00 -18.73
C LEU A 146 19.43 -7.60 -19.97
N ASP A 147 20.28 -8.50 -20.44
CA ASP A 147 21.09 -8.29 -21.64
C ASP A 147 20.29 -8.73 -22.87
N VAL A 148 19.39 -7.85 -23.32
CA VAL A 148 18.53 -8.07 -24.49
C VAL A 148 18.56 -6.84 -25.39
N THR A 149 18.80 -7.08 -26.67
CA THR A 149 18.79 -6.04 -27.71
C THR A 149 17.37 -5.67 -28.13
N SER A 150 17.21 -4.51 -28.79
CA SER A 150 15.92 -4.09 -29.34
C SER A 150 15.34 -5.10 -30.34
N ASP A 151 16.22 -5.73 -31.13
CA ASP A 151 15.85 -6.68 -32.18
C ASP A 151 15.38 -8.01 -31.58
N GLU A 152 16.06 -8.50 -30.53
CA GLU A 152 15.64 -9.68 -29.78
C GLU A 152 14.29 -9.46 -29.10
N LEU A 153 14.09 -8.29 -28.48
CA LEU A 153 12.81 -7.93 -27.87
C LEU A 153 11.68 -7.90 -28.92
N ALA A 154 11.94 -7.38 -30.12
CA ALA A 154 10.97 -7.36 -31.22
C ALA A 154 10.67 -8.78 -31.75
N MET A 155 11.69 -9.65 -31.87
CA MET A 155 11.52 -11.03 -32.31
C MET A 155 10.68 -11.85 -31.31
N GLU A 156 10.92 -11.71 -30.01
CA GLU A 156 10.15 -12.42 -28.99
C GLU A 156 8.69 -11.96 -28.93
N GLN A 157 8.44 -10.65 -29.15
CA GLN A 157 7.08 -10.13 -29.30
C GLN A 157 6.36 -10.71 -30.52
N ALA A 158 7.05 -10.80 -31.66
CA ALA A 158 6.49 -11.39 -32.87
C ALA A 158 6.16 -12.89 -32.68
N GLN A 159 7.01 -13.61 -31.94
CA GLN A 159 6.77 -15.02 -31.61
C GLN A 159 5.52 -15.18 -30.72
N LEU A 160 5.34 -14.31 -29.71
CA LEU A 160 4.15 -14.31 -28.87
C LEU A 160 2.88 -14.02 -29.65
N GLU A 161 2.94 -13.05 -30.55
CA GLU A 161 1.82 -12.71 -31.41
C GLU A 161 1.45 -13.89 -32.32
N ALA A 162 2.44 -14.51 -32.96
CA ALA A 162 2.23 -15.68 -33.82
C ALA A 162 1.61 -16.86 -33.06
N MET A 163 2.10 -17.15 -31.86
CA MET A 163 1.50 -18.17 -30.98
C MET A 163 0.07 -17.84 -30.59
N GLY A 164 -0.18 -16.57 -30.29
CA GLY A 164 -1.51 -16.09 -29.95
C GLY A 164 -2.50 -16.22 -31.11
N GLN A 165 -2.08 -15.81 -32.31
CA GLN A 165 -2.87 -15.95 -33.53
C GLN A 165 -3.13 -17.43 -33.86
N GLN A 166 -2.14 -18.32 -33.64
CA GLN A 166 -2.33 -19.76 -33.82
C GLN A 166 -3.35 -20.35 -32.84
N ALA A 167 -3.33 -19.91 -31.57
CA ALA A 167 -4.28 -20.35 -30.57
C ALA A 167 -5.73 -19.91 -30.89
N VAL A 168 -5.88 -18.69 -31.44
CA VAL A 168 -7.17 -18.18 -31.95
C VAL A 168 -7.64 -18.96 -33.18
N ARG A 169 -6.76 -19.22 -34.16
CA ARG A 169 -7.10 -20.01 -35.37
C ARG A 169 -7.56 -21.42 -35.03
N ASN A 170 -7.01 -22.02 -33.98
CA ASN A 170 -7.39 -23.35 -33.52
C ASN A 170 -8.67 -23.37 -32.67
N GLY A 171 -9.40 -22.24 -32.59
CA GLY A 171 -10.66 -22.10 -31.85
C GLY A 171 -10.51 -22.22 -30.33
N GLY A 172 -9.29 -22.08 -29.80
CA GLY A 172 -8.96 -22.37 -28.40
C GLY A 172 -8.73 -21.15 -27.52
N VAL A 173 -9.01 -19.93 -28.01
CA VAL A 173 -8.99 -18.66 -27.26
C VAL A 173 -9.90 -17.64 -27.93
N ASN A 174 -10.60 -16.82 -27.15
CA ASN A 174 -11.33 -15.66 -27.65
C ASN A 174 -10.36 -14.63 -28.31
N PRO A 175 -10.58 -14.23 -29.57
CA PRO A 175 -9.79 -13.20 -30.25
C PRO A 175 -9.67 -11.87 -29.48
N GLU A 176 -10.72 -11.46 -28.78
CA GLU A 176 -10.76 -10.20 -28.01
C GLU A 176 -9.80 -10.21 -26.82
N ILE A 177 -9.59 -11.38 -26.20
CA ILE A 177 -8.61 -11.55 -25.10
C ILE A 177 -7.17 -11.47 -25.67
N MET A 178 -6.99 -11.86 -26.93
CA MET A 178 -5.68 -12.04 -27.56
C MET A 178 -5.16 -10.81 -28.32
N GLY A 179 -6.05 -9.88 -28.69
CA GLY A 179 -5.73 -8.75 -29.58
C GLY A 179 -4.62 -7.79 -29.12
N ASN A 180 -4.08 -7.93 -27.91
CA ASN A 180 -3.03 -7.04 -27.37
C ASN A 180 -2.04 -7.74 -26.41
N VAL A 181 -1.86 -9.06 -26.48
CA VAL A 181 -1.01 -9.80 -25.52
C VAL A 181 0.43 -9.30 -25.44
N PRO A 182 1.17 -9.09 -26.55
CA PRO A 182 2.55 -8.59 -26.48
C PRO A 182 2.63 -7.22 -25.81
N LYS A 183 1.76 -6.27 -26.19
CA LYS A 183 1.69 -4.94 -25.56
C LYS A 183 1.41 -5.01 -24.07
N LYS A 184 0.50 -5.90 -23.65
CA LYS A 184 0.15 -6.11 -22.24
C LYS A 184 1.33 -6.67 -21.43
N VAL A 185 2.08 -7.63 -21.99
CA VAL A 185 3.28 -8.18 -21.34
C VAL A 185 4.33 -7.09 -21.15
N LEU A 186 4.61 -6.28 -22.17
CA LEU A 186 5.56 -5.17 -22.06
C LEU A 186 5.12 -4.12 -21.05
N SER A 187 3.85 -3.71 -21.11
CA SER A 187 3.25 -2.76 -20.16
C SER A 187 3.40 -3.24 -18.71
N LEU A 188 3.08 -4.51 -18.44
CA LEU A 188 3.19 -5.10 -17.10
C LEU A 188 4.64 -5.26 -16.65
N ALA A 189 5.55 -5.63 -17.56
CA ALA A 189 6.97 -5.73 -17.26
C ALA A 189 7.57 -4.35 -16.98
N PHE A 190 7.24 -3.35 -17.80
CA PHE A 190 7.69 -1.98 -17.67
C PHE A 190 7.31 -1.34 -16.33
N LYS A 191 6.06 -1.57 -15.88
CA LYS A 191 5.55 -1.17 -14.56
C LYS A 191 6.34 -1.74 -13.38
N LYS A 192 7.09 -2.82 -13.57
CA LYS A 192 7.97 -3.41 -12.55
C LYS A 192 9.43 -3.01 -12.74
N LEU A 193 9.88 -2.97 -14.00
CA LEU A 193 11.24 -2.65 -14.39
C LEU A 193 11.65 -1.24 -13.97
N VAL A 194 10.81 -0.24 -14.21
CA VAL A 194 11.16 1.16 -13.91
C VAL A 194 11.31 1.39 -12.41
N PRO A 195 10.38 0.96 -11.54
CA PRO A 195 10.60 1.00 -10.10
C PRO A 195 11.80 0.17 -9.63
N ALA A 196 12.06 -1.00 -10.22
CA ALA A 196 13.22 -1.81 -9.86
C ALA A 196 14.56 -1.11 -10.15
N TYR A 197 14.62 -0.31 -11.22
CA TYR A 197 15.81 0.46 -11.58
C TYR A 197 15.99 1.74 -10.75
N ALA A 198 14.90 2.49 -10.51
CA ALA A 198 14.97 3.87 -10.03
C ALA A 198 14.10 4.18 -8.79
N GLY A 199 13.30 3.23 -8.30
CA GLY A 199 12.29 3.49 -7.25
C GLY A 199 12.83 3.93 -5.90
N THR A 200 14.14 3.76 -5.64
CA THR A 200 14.81 4.20 -4.40
C THR A 200 15.85 5.30 -4.65
N ASP A 201 15.99 5.79 -5.88
CA ASP A 201 17.03 6.73 -6.29
C ASP A 201 16.40 7.86 -7.11
N LEU A 202 16.19 8.99 -6.44
CA LEU A 202 15.53 10.15 -7.02
C LEU A 202 16.27 10.70 -8.25
N ASN A 203 17.60 10.65 -8.26
CA ASN A 203 18.40 11.13 -9.39
C ASN A 203 18.19 10.24 -10.62
N LYS A 204 18.16 8.91 -10.44
CA LYS A 204 17.84 7.99 -11.53
C LYS A 204 16.41 8.20 -12.03
N ALA A 205 15.44 8.35 -11.13
CA ALA A 205 14.03 8.54 -11.50
C ALA A 205 13.81 9.84 -12.30
N ILE A 206 14.40 10.96 -11.87
CA ILE A 206 14.37 12.24 -12.60
C ILE A 206 15.10 12.10 -13.95
N GLY A 207 16.23 11.39 -13.98
CA GLY A 207 16.98 11.11 -15.21
C GLY A 207 16.12 10.41 -16.27
N LEU A 208 15.26 9.47 -15.87
CA LEU A 208 14.34 8.80 -16.80
C LEU A 208 13.34 9.77 -17.44
N SER A 209 12.86 10.77 -16.72
CA SER A 209 11.96 11.79 -17.29
C SER A 209 12.66 12.61 -18.37
N ALA A 210 13.94 12.95 -18.19
CA ALA A 210 14.73 13.66 -19.20
C ALA A 210 14.98 12.78 -20.44
N ILE A 211 15.15 11.46 -20.26
CA ILE A 211 15.29 10.51 -21.36
C ILE A 211 13.96 10.34 -22.11
N LEU A 212 12.82 10.30 -21.43
CA LEU A 212 11.50 10.22 -22.07
C LEU A 212 11.21 11.43 -22.97
N ALA A 213 11.53 12.63 -22.52
CA ALA A 213 11.40 13.84 -23.34
C ALA A 213 12.23 13.73 -24.64
N GLN A 214 13.44 13.17 -24.57
CA GLN A 214 14.27 12.93 -25.76
C GLN A 214 13.70 11.83 -26.65
N ILE A 215 13.16 10.74 -26.09
CA ILE A 215 12.47 9.69 -26.86
C ILE A 215 11.28 10.27 -27.64
N GLU A 216 10.52 11.20 -27.06
CA GLU A 216 9.44 11.90 -27.76
C GLU A 216 9.97 12.78 -28.91
N MET A 217 11.12 13.45 -28.71
CA MET A 217 11.79 14.20 -29.79
C MET A 217 12.26 13.28 -30.93
N VAL A 218 12.77 12.09 -30.60
CA VAL A 218 13.13 11.05 -31.61
C VAL A 218 11.88 10.58 -32.36
N ARG A 219 10.80 10.25 -31.63
CA ARG A 219 9.52 9.79 -32.22
C ARG A 219 8.87 10.85 -33.11
N SER A 220 9.06 12.13 -32.80
CA SER A 220 8.59 13.26 -33.62
C SER A 220 9.57 13.68 -34.73
N GLY A 221 10.70 12.99 -34.88
CA GLY A 221 11.69 13.26 -35.92
C GLY A 221 12.48 14.56 -35.73
N LYS A 222 12.47 15.14 -34.52
CA LYS A 222 13.18 16.38 -34.20
C LYS A 222 14.67 16.16 -33.96
N ILE A 223 15.04 14.96 -33.49
CA ILE A 223 16.42 14.49 -33.29
C ILE A 223 16.54 13.04 -33.74
N GLU A 224 17.73 12.58 -34.09
CA GLU A 224 18.01 11.16 -34.33
C GLU A 224 18.28 10.41 -33.00
N ALA A 225 18.03 9.10 -32.95
CA ALA A 225 18.26 8.29 -31.74
C ALA A 225 19.71 8.35 -31.22
N LYS A 226 20.68 8.53 -32.12
CA LYS A 226 22.11 8.69 -31.79
C LYS A 226 22.45 10.03 -31.13
N GLU A 227 21.55 11.00 -31.19
CA GLU A 227 21.72 12.35 -30.66
C GLU A 227 21.20 12.49 -29.22
N MET A 228 20.62 11.42 -28.64
CA MET A 228 20.18 11.43 -27.25
C MET A 228 21.40 11.49 -26.29
N PHE A 229 21.29 12.36 -25.28
CA PHE A 229 22.30 12.56 -24.25
C PHE A 229 21.91 11.87 -22.93
N GLY A 230 22.92 11.43 -22.16
CA GLY A 230 22.72 10.83 -20.84
C GLY A 230 22.24 9.37 -20.85
N ILE A 231 22.20 8.73 -22.03
CA ILE A 231 21.77 7.34 -22.19
C ILE A 231 22.85 6.31 -21.87
N SER A 232 24.13 6.72 -21.82
CA SER A 232 25.26 5.82 -21.57
C SER A 232 25.31 5.25 -20.15
N SER A 233 24.64 5.90 -19.19
CA SER A 233 24.50 5.43 -17.81
C SER A 233 23.20 4.62 -17.60
N LEU A 234 22.34 4.55 -18.61
CA LEU A 234 21.10 3.79 -18.56
C LEU A 234 21.36 2.36 -19.05
N PRO A 235 20.85 1.32 -18.35
CA PRO A 235 20.90 -0.04 -18.87
C PRO A 235 20.21 -0.11 -20.25
N PRO A 236 20.81 -0.80 -21.25
CA PRO A 236 20.26 -0.88 -22.60
C PRO A 236 18.80 -1.38 -22.64
N HIS A 237 18.47 -2.38 -21.82
CA HIS A 237 17.10 -2.92 -21.76
C HIS A 237 16.09 -1.92 -21.21
N VAL A 238 16.46 -1.08 -20.23
CA VAL A 238 15.59 -0.01 -19.74
C VAL A 238 15.27 0.98 -20.87
N LEU A 239 16.28 1.36 -21.67
CA LEU A 239 16.09 2.21 -22.84
C LEU A 239 15.18 1.57 -23.88
N ASN A 240 15.42 0.30 -24.21
CA ASN A 240 14.62 -0.46 -25.19
C ASN A 240 13.14 -0.52 -24.76
N MET A 241 12.88 -0.75 -23.47
CA MET A 241 11.53 -0.80 -22.92
C MET A 241 10.83 0.57 -22.92
N LEU A 242 11.54 1.66 -22.59
CA LEU A 242 11.01 3.03 -22.72
C LEU A 242 10.61 3.37 -24.16
N MET A 243 11.38 2.87 -25.14
CA MET A 243 11.09 3.08 -26.56
C MET A 243 9.97 2.16 -27.07
N ALA A 244 9.77 0.98 -26.49
CA ALA A 244 8.76 0.01 -26.90
C ALA A 244 7.35 0.31 -26.33
N VAL A 245 7.25 0.92 -25.15
CA VAL A 245 5.98 1.22 -24.48
C VAL A 245 5.39 2.55 -24.99
N PRO A 246 4.05 2.68 -25.09
CA PRO A 246 3.39 3.94 -25.46
C PRO A 246 3.80 5.12 -24.56
N ALA A 247 3.95 6.31 -25.13
CA ALA A 247 4.45 7.50 -24.42
C ALA A 247 3.65 7.84 -23.16
N GLU A 248 2.32 7.83 -23.24
CA GLU A 248 1.44 8.14 -22.09
C GLU A 248 1.68 7.19 -20.91
N GLU A 249 1.78 5.89 -21.19
CA GLU A 249 2.06 4.89 -20.16
C GLU A 249 3.49 5.01 -19.63
N ALA A 250 4.46 5.28 -20.52
CA ALA A 250 5.85 5.48 -20.13
C ALA A 250 6.00 6.66 -19.15
N ASN A 251 5.36 7.79 -19.48
CA ASN A 251 5.32 8.99 -18.64
C ASN A 251 4.64 8.70 -17.30
N ALA A 252 3.49 8.02 -17.27
CA ALA A 252 2.78 7.71 -16.03
C ALA A 252 3.63 6.87 -15.06
N VAL A 253 4.24 5.78 -15.53
CA VAL A 253 5.06 4.90 -14.67
C VAL A 253 6.33 5.61 -14.17
N VAL A 254 6.96 6.46 -15.00
CA VAL A 254 8.12 7.24 -14.56
C VAL A 254 7.71 8.28 -13.50
N GLN A 255 6.57 8.95 -13.66
CA GLN A 255 6.04 9.88 -12.64
C GLN A 255 5.73 9.17 -11.32
N ASP A 256 5.07 8.02 -11.36
CA ASP A 256 4.81 7.18 -10.18
C ASP A 256 6.13 6.77 -9.48
N THR A 257 7.16 6.47 -10.28
CA THR A 257 8.49 6.09 -9.77
C THR A 257 9.22 7.28 -9.14
N ILE A 258 9.10 8.48 -9.70
CA ILE A 258 9.62 9.72 -9.09
C ILE A 258 8.96 9.96 -7.73
N GLN A 259 7.64 9.79 -7.64
CA GLN A 259 6.91 9.94 -6.37
C GLN A 259 7.37 8.91 -5.32
N MET A 260 7.57 7.66 -5.73
CA MET A 260 8.11 6.61 -4.87
C MET A 260 9.52 6.95 -4.39
N ALA A 261 10.42 7.32 -5.31
CA ALA A 261 11.81 7.66 -5.00
C ALA A 261 11.92 8.92 -4.11
N SER A 262 11.06 9.92 -4.32
CA SER A 262 10.96 11.11 -3.46
C SER A 262 10.58 10.74 -2.04
N THR A 263 9.63 9.81 -1.85
CA THR A 263 9.23 9.34 -0.52
C THR A 263 10.40 8.65 0.20
N PHE A 264 11.18 7.81 -0.52
CA PHE A 264 12.39 7.19 0.03
C PHE A 264 13.47 8.21 0.35
N PHE A 265 13.67 9.22 -0.52
CA PHE A 265 14.64 10.28 -0.31
C PHE A 265 14.33 11.08 0.96
N THR A 266 13.09 11.53 1.13
CA THR A 266 12.65 12.26 2.34
C THR A 266 12.75 11.39 3.60
N ALA A 267 12.44 10.10 3.52
CA ALA A 267 12.61 9.19 4.65
C ALA A 267 14.09 9.04 5.04
N LYS A 268 15.00 8.99 4.05
CA LYS A 268 16.44 8.94 4.28
C LYS A 268 16.97 10.25 4.87
N GLU A 269 16.57 11.39 4.32
CA GLU A 269 16.91 12.71 4.83
C GLU A 269 16.49 12.85 6.30
N LYS A 270 15.27 12.43 6.65
CA LYS A 270 14.82 12.42 8.05
C LYS A 270 15.67 11.54 8.97
N ILE A 271 16.13 10.38 8.50
CA ILE A 271 17.02 9.50 9.27
C ILE A 271 18.40 10.15 9.44
N ASP A 272 18.91 10.79 8.40
CA ASP A 272 20.19 11.49 8.43
C ASP A 272 20.10 12.71 9.37
N ASP A 273 19.00 13.49 9.32
CA ASP A 273 18.70 14.60 10.22
C ASP A 273 18.57 14.15 11.69
N GLU A 274 17.81 13.08 11.96
CA GLU A 274 17.67 12.50 13.31
C GLU A 274 19.03 12.07 13.87
N ARG A 275 19.89 11.49 13.02
CA ARG A 275 21.24 11.08 13.41
C ARG A 275 22.15 12.28 13.66
N GLU A 276 22.08 13.33 12.84
CA GLU A 276 22.81 14.58 13.08
C GLU A 276 22.34 15.27 14.37
N GLU A 277 21.04 15.26 14.65
CA GLU A 277 20.46 15.79 15.89
C GLU A 277 20.94 15.00 17.13
N GLU A 278 20.98 13.66 17.05
CA GLU A 278 21.51 12.82 18.14
C GLU A 278 22.99 13.09 18.42
N VAL A 279 23.80 13.22 17.35
CA VAL A 279 25.23 13.59 17.48
C VAL A 279 25.36 15.00 18.06
N GLY A 280 24.54 15.95 17.61
CA GLY A 280 24.47 17.30 18.15
C GLY A 280 24.13 17.35 19.63
N LYS A 281 23.16 16.54 20.08
CA LYS A 281 22.80 16.40 21.51
C LYS A 281 23.94 15.79 22.33
N SER A 282 24.61 14.76 21.81
CA SER A 282 25.77 14.16 22.47
C SER A 282 26.91 15.17 22.64
N ASN A 283 27.22 15.91 21.57
CA ASN A 283 28.27 16.93 21.58
C ASN A 283 27.92 18.12 22.47
N THR A 284 26.65 18.53 22.51
CA THR A 284 26.17 19.57 23.44
C THR A 284 26.33 19.13 24.90
N LYS A 285 26.03 17.85 25.21
CA LYS A 285 26.26 17.29 26.54
C LYS A 285 27.75 17.21 26.88
N ALA A 286 28.60 16.79 25.94
CA ALA A 286 30.04 16.78 26.10
C ALA A 286 30.60 18.19 26.37
N TYR A 287 30.14 19.19 25.61
CA TYR A 287 30.52 20.60 25.80
C TYR A 287 30.12 21.13 27.18
N ASN A 288 28.87 20.89 27.57
CA ASN A 288 28.39 21.29 28.89
C ASN A 288 29.20 20.61 30.00
N LEU A 289 29.59 19.34 29.80
CA LEU A 289 30.43 18.61 30.74
C LEU A 289 31.82 19.26 30.84
N VAL A 290 32.50 19.54 29.72
CA VAL A 290 33.81 20.24 29.70
C VAL A 290 33.78 21.54 30.50
N VAL A 291 32.79 22.40 30.24
CA VAL A 291 32.68 23.74 30.86
C VAL A 291 32.23 23.67 32.33
N SER A 292 31.64 22.55 32.76
CA SER A 292 31.10 22.39 34.11
C SER A 292 32.06 21.72 35.11
N LEU A 293 33.03 20.95 34.63
CA LEU A 293 33.95 20.17 35.46
C LEU A 293 34.99 21.05 36.16
N ASP A 294 35.29 20.71 37.42
CA ASP A 294 36.45 21.21 38.16
C ASP A 294 37.52 20.10 38.30
N SER A 295 38.75 20.51 38.57
CA SER A 295 39.91 19.68 38.90
C SER A 295 39.68 18.69 40.05
N THR A 296 38.70 18.94 40.93
CA THR A 296 38.36 18.06 42.07
C THR A 296 37.25 17.05 41.77
N ASP A 297 36.59 17.15 40.62
CA ASP A 297 35.51 16.26 40.23
C ASP A 297 36.03 14.91 39.71
N THR A 298 35.13 13.92 39.65
CA THR A 298 35.37 12.63 39.02
C THR A 298 34.25 12.28 38.05
N VAL A 299 34.60 11.78 36.87
CA VAL A 299 33.65 11.40 35.81
C VAL A 299 33.67 9.90 35.61
N SER A 300 32.49 9.29 35.62
CA SER A 300 32.35 7.84 35.44
C SER A 300 32.48 7.41 33.97
N GLU A 301 32.87 6.16 33.73
CA GLU A 301 32.87 5.55 32.41
C GLU A 301 31.50 5.63 31.72
N ALA A 302 30.43 5.34 32.48
CA ALA A 302 29.06 5.40 31.96
C ALA A 302 28.68 6.81 31.48
N THR A 303 29.18 7.85 32.16
CA THR A 303 28.99 9.25 31.74
C THR A 303 29.72 9.53 30.43
N LEU A 304 30.95 9.04 30.27
CA LEU A 304 31.75 9.22 29.05
C LEU A 304 31.15 8.47 27.85
N GLN A 305 30.65 7.25 28.05
CA GLN A 305 29.93 6.48 27.03
C GLN A 305 28.69 7.19 26.48
N GLN A 306 28.04 8.02 27.31
CA GLN A 306 26.83 8.74 26.91
C GLN A 306 27.08 10.02 26.11
N VAL A 307 28.32 10.53 26.12
CA VAL A 307 28.64 11.84 25.56
C VAL A 307 29.73 11.80 24.48
N LEU A 308 30.62 10.79 24.52
CA LEU A 308 31.63 10.57 23.50
C LEU A 308 31.08 9.74 22.35
N ASP A 309 31.53 10.05 21.14
CA ASP A 309 31.27 9.19 20.00
C ASP A 309 32.10 7.90 20.06
N PRO A 310 31.70 6.83 19.34
CA PRO A 310 32.36 5.54 19.41
C PRO A 310 33.87 5.55 19.07
N ILE A 311 34.33 6.48 18.24
CA ILE A 311 35.75 6.57 17.86
C ILE A 311 36.57 7.09 19.03
N ASP A 312 36.10 8.14 19.70
CA ASP A 312 36.82 8.72 20.83
C ASP A 312 36.70 7.84 22.08
N MET A 313 35.55 7.20 22.31
CA MET A 313 35.43 6.20 23.38
C MET A 313 36.39 5.02 23.20
N LYS A 314 36.63 4.58 21.97
CA LYS A 314 37.62 3.52 21.69
C LYS A 314 39.04 3.94 22.09
N LYS A 315 39.44 5.19 21.85
CA LYS A 315 40.75 5.70 22.28
C LYS A 315 40.89 5.73 23.80
N VAL A 316 39.80 6.06 24.51
CA VAL A 316 39.76 5.98 25.97
C VAL A 316 39.98 4.55 26.44
N TYR A 317 39.33 3.57 25.80
CA TYR A 317 39.56 2.15 26.11
C TYR A 317 40.97 1.66 25.80
N ASP A 318 41.53 2.10 24.67
CA ASP A 318 42.90 1.74 24.29
C ASP A 318 43.95 2.31 25.27
N SER A 319 43.62 3.39 26.00
CA SER A 319 44.52 4.05 26.96
C SER A 319 44.32 3.64 28.41
N LEU A 320 43.07 3.44 28.86
CA LEU A 320 42.73 3.16 30.25
C LEU A 320 42.28 1.72 30.52
N GLY A 321 42.01 0.94 29.46
CA GLY A 321 41.39 -0.38 29.56
C GLY A 321 39.86 -0.31 29.68
N ILE A 322 39.20 -1.45 29.52
CA ILE A 322 37.75 -1.60 29.74
C ILE A 322 37.49 -1.64 31.25
N ASP A 323 36.35 -1.11 31.72
CA ASP A 323 35.95 -1.06 33.14
C ASP A 323 36.87 -0.18 34.02
N PHE A 324 37.32 0.98 33.51
CA PHE A 324 38.19 1.90 34.26
C PHE A 324 37.47 2.66 35.39
N GLY A 325 36.15 2.53 35.49
CA GLY A 325 35.34 3.05 36.59
C GLY A 325 35.14 4.56 36.52
N SER A 326 36.16 5.35 36.90
CA SER A 326 36.10 6.81 36.91
C SER A 326 37.46 7.47 36.71
N ILE A 327 37.47 8.63 36.05
CA ILE A 327 38.64 9.48 35.84
C ILE A 327 38.48 10.85 36.52
N SER A 328 39.57 11.58 36.69
CA SER A 328 39.51 12.96 37.21
C SER A 328 38.82 13.91 36.24
N GLY A 329 38.22 14.99 36.77
CA GLY A 329 37.56 16.03 35.99
C GLY A 329 38.49 16.64 34.95
N THR A 330 39.75 16.91 35.29
CA THR A 330 40.75 17.41 34.34
C THR A 330 41.03 16.43 33.20
N ALA A 331 41.16 15.14 33.49
CA ALA A 331 41.37 14.13 32.44
C ALA A 331 40.14 14.00 31.53
N ALA A 332 38.94 14.07 32.10
CA ALA A 332 37.70 14.08 31.34
C ALA A 332 37.56 15.33 30.45
N GLN A 333 37.93 16.51 30.96
CA GLN A 333 37.93 17.76 30.19
C GLN A 333 38.80 17.65 28.94
N THR A 334 40.03 17.12 29.08
CA THR A 334 40.93 16.94 27.93
C THR A 334 40.34 15.98 26.89
N ILE A 335 39.83 14.82 27.32
CA ILE A 335 39.26 13.80 26.41
C ILE A 335 38.05 14.36 25.65
N LEU A 336 37.15 15.06 26.34
CA LEU A 336 35.94 15.62 25.76
C LEU A 336 36.27 16.80 24.82
N TYR A 337 37.22 17.66 25.20
CA TYR A 337 37.70 18.77 24.37
C TYR A 337 38.32 18.28 23.06
N GLU A 338 39.19 17.27 23.12
CA GLU A 338 39.82 16.68 21.94
C GLU A 338 38.78 16.04 21.00
N GLY A 339 37.78 15.36 21.57
CA GLY A 339 36.69 14.77 20.79
C GLY A 339 35.84 15.81 20.06
N LEU A 340 35.40 16.86 20.76
CA LEU A 340 34.63 17.96 20.18
C LEU A 340 35.42 18.72 19.10
N THR A 341 36.72 18.88 19.29
CA THR A 341 37.60 19.54 18.32
C THR A 341 37.80 18.69 17.07
N ARG A 342 38.00 17.37 17.22
CA ARG A 342 38.10 16.43 16.08
C ARG A 342 36.84 16.44 15.22
N GLN A 343 35.68 16.55 15.85
CA GLN A 343 34.40 16.60 15.16
C GLN A 343 34.09 17.98 14.55
N MET A 344 34.95 18.98 14.77
CA MET A 344 34.77 20.37 14.32
C MET A 344 33.40 20.95 14.72
N TRP A 345 32.86 20.50 15.86
CA TRP A 345 31.49 20.81 16.27
C TRP A 345 31.37 22.20 16.92
N ALA A 346 32.39 22.60 17.71
CA ALA A 346 32.33 23.83 18.49
C ALA A 346 32.55 25.10 17.64
N SER A 347 31.67 26.09 17.83
CA SER A 347 31.87 27.45 17.30
C SER A 347 33.07 28.15 17.96
N PRO A 348 33.61 29.23 17.38
CA PRO A 348 34.73 29.98 17.98
C PRO A 348 34.48 30.43 19.43
N ALA A 349 33.26 30.87 19.75
CA ALA A 349 32.89 31.27 21.12
C ALA A 349 32.80 30.06 22.08
N GLN A 350 32.34 28.91 21.59
CA GLN A 350 32.32 27.68 22.38
C GLN A 350 33.73 27.13 22.61
N GLN A 351 34.62 27.25 21.61
CA GLN A 351 36.04 26.93 21.76
C GLN A 351 36.69 27.79 22.85
N GLU A 352 36.51 29.12 22.78
CA GLU A 352 37.02 30.05 23.79
C GLU A 352 36.50 29.71 25.20
N ALA A 353 35.21 29.37 25.33
CA ALA A 353 34.63 28.97 26.62
C ALA A 353 35.19 27.64 27.17
N MET A 354 35.50 26.67 26.30
CA MET A 354 36.15 25.42 26.71
C MET A 354 37.60 25.67 27.13
N GLU A 355 38.33 26.47 26.37
CA GLU A 355 39.71 26.85 26.69
C GLU A 355 39.77 27.65 28.00
N GLU A 356 38.83 28.58 28.23
CA GLU A 356 38.71 29.32 29.48
C GLU A 356 38.45 28.37 30.66
N ALA A 357 37.49 27.43 30.52
CA ALA A 357 37.19 26.43 31.56
C ALA A 357 38.38 25.53 31.90
N MET A 358 39.24 25.24 30.91
CA MET A 358 40.48 24.47 31.09
C MET A 358 41.66 25.30 31.60
N SER A 359 41.58 26.64 31.56
CA SER A 359 42.69 27.56 31.87
C SER A 359 42.75 28.03 33.34
N VAL A 360 41.73 27.78 34.16
CA VAL A 360 41.66 28.32 35.53
C VAL A 360 42.40 27.41 36.54
N SER A 361 43.71 27.57 36.59
CA SER A 361 44.51 27.38 37.80
C SER A 361 44.64 28.75 38.48
N GLU A 362 43.96 28.94 39.62
CA GLU A 362 44.10 30.08 40.55
C GLU A 362 43.49 31.45 40.14
N ALA A 363 42.15 31.61 40.23
CA ALA A 363 41.53 32.94 40.37
C ALA A 363 40.19 32.87 41.12
N THR A 364 39.82 33.98 41.78
CA THR A 364 38.61 34.22 42.60
C THR A 364 37.37 33.42 42.17
N PRO A 365 36.65 32.79 43.11
CA PRO A 365 35.61 31.83 42.77
C PRO A 365 34.48 32.51 41.99
N ILE A 366 34.28 32.04 40.76
CA ILE A 366 33.25 32.49 39.80
C ILE A 366 31.83 32.26 40.34
N PHE A 367 31.71 31.30 41.27
CA PHE A 367 30.50 30.91 41.99
C PHE A 367 30.71 31.04 43.49
N ARG A 368 29.61 31.10 44.26
CA ARG A 368 29.72 30.94 45.72
C ARG A 368 30.11 29.51 46.09
N PRO A 369 30.75 29.31 47.26
CA PRO A 369 31.07 27.97 47.76
C PRO A 369 29.84 27.06 47.78
N ALA A 370 30.06 25.75 47.61
CA ALA A 370 29.00 24.75 47.60
C ALA A 370 28.04 24.91 48.80
N GLY A 371 26.73 24.95 48.52
CA GLY A 371 25.68 25.14 49.54
C GLY A 371 25.57 26.54 50.16
N LYS A 372 26.31 27.54 49.64
CA LYS A 372 26.27 28.93 50.11
C LYS A 372 25.71 29.92 49.07
N GLY A 373 24.89 29.43 48.15
CA GLY A 373 24.11 30.25 47.23
C GLY A 373 23.20 31.23 47.97
N ASP A 374 22.87 32.33 47.32
CA ASP A 374 21.82 33.23 47.78
C ASP A 374 20.44 32.59 47.55
N ALA A 375 19.80 32.16 48.63
CA ALA A 375 18.54 31.43 48.59
C ALA A 375 17.40 32.24 47.96
N GLU A 376 17.40 33.57 48.12
CA GLU A 376 16.35 34.43 47.54
C GLU A 376 16.55 34.57 46.03
N VAL A 377 17.79 34.78 45.59
CA VAL A 377 18.13 34.82 44.16
C VAL A 377 17.84 33.49 43.48
N ASN A 378 18.23 32.37 44.11
CA ASN A 378 17.98 31.04 43.57
C ASN A 378 16.47 30.73 43.47
N HIS A 379 15.69 31.09 44.50
CA HIS A 379 14.23 30.93 44.49
C HIS A 379 13.56 31.73 43.35
N VAL A 380 13.96 33.00 43.14
CA VAL A 380 13.42 33.83 42.05
C VAL A 380 13.76 33.24 40.68
N LEU A 381 15.01 32.83 40.47
CA LEU A 381 15.43 32.23 39.19
C LEU A 381 14.73 30.89 38.94
N HIS A 382 14.54 30.06 39.97
CA HIS A 382 13.73 28.85 39.84
C HIS A 382 12.28 29.17 39.49
N GLY A 383 11.66 30.17 40.12
CA GLY A 383 10.31 30.61 39.76
C GLY A 383 10.20 31.10 38.32
N MET A 384 11.23 31.78 37.80
CA MET A 384 11.28 32.20 36.39
C MET A 384 11.49 31.01 35.44
N ALA A 385 12.28 30.01 35.84
CA ALA A 385 12.46 28.78 35.08
C ALA A 385 11.17 27.96 35.04
N GLU A 386 10.49 27.73 36.16
CA GLU A 386 9.21 26.99 36.18
C GLU A 386 8.09 27.69 35.38
N ALA A 387 8.21 29.01 35.17
CA ALA A 387 7.27 29.78 34.38
C ALA A 387 7.68 29.93 32.90
N GLY A 388 8.82 29.36 32.49
CA GLY A 388 9.32 29.45 31.11
C GLY A 388 9.69 30.84 30.67
N MET A 389 10.32 31.61 31.58
CA MET A 389 10.75 32.99 31.36
C MET A 389 12.23 33.22 31.65
N LEU A 390 12.95 32.24 32.22
CA LEU A 390 14.36 32.40 32.56
C LEU A 390 15.24 32.30 31.31
N THR A 391 16.01 33.34 31.03
CA THR A 391 16.98 33.35 29.92
C THR A 391 18.40 33.04 30.40
N VAL A 392 19.26 32.56 29.49
CA VAL A 392 20.69 32.33 29.79
C VAL A 392 21.40 33.63 30.16
N ALA A 393 21.00 34.76 29.56
CA ALA A 393 21.55 36.07 29.90
C ALA A 393 21.25 36.48 31.35
N GLU A 394 20.00 36.29 31.81
CA GLU A 394 19.61 36.59 33.20
C GLU A 394 20.31 35.64 34.20
N LEU A 395 20.44 34.36 33.84
CA LEU A 395 21.17 33.38 34.65
C LEU A 395 22.68 33.74 34.76
N ASN A 396 23.30 34.14 33.65
CA ASN A 396 24.70 34.57 33.61
C ASN A 396 24.94 35.86 34.40
N PHE A 397 24.00 36.81 34.34
CA PHE A 397 24.07 38.04 35.12
C PHE A 397 24.12 37.78 36.63
N ARG A 398 23.45 36.71 37.10
CA ARG A 398 23.39 36.33 38.52
C ARG A 398 24.36 35.23 38.95
N LYS A 399 25.26 34.79 38.06
CA LYS A 399 26.23 33.69 38.27
C LYS A 399 27.00 33.78 39.60
N ARG A 400 27.40 35.00 39.99
CA ARG A 400 28.17 35.27 41.23
C ARG A 400 27.37 35.11 42.53
N SER A 401 26.05 35.01 42.45
CA SER A 401 25.15 34.85 43.61
C SER A 401 24.78 33.39 43.88
N LEU A 402 25.12 32.49 42.96
CA LEU A 402 24.73 31.07 42.99
C LEU A 402 25.93 30.19 43.33
N SER A 403 25.67 29.01 43.89
CA SER A 403 26.65 27.91 43.82
C SER A 403 26.69 27.34 42.39
N GLN A 404 27.79 26.67 42.06
CA GLN A 404 27.95 25.99 40.77
C GLN A 404 26.83 24.96 40.51
N SER A 405 26.43 24.21 41.53
CA SER A 405 25.34 23.22 41.43
C SER A 405 23.98 23.86 41.13
N GLU A 406 23.69 25.02 41.74
CA GLU A 406 22.43 25.76 41.51
C GLU A 406 22.40 26.35 40.10
N TYR A 407 23.50 26.95 39.67
CA TYR A 407 23.64 27.48 38.32
C TYR A 407 23.48 26.39 37.25
N LEU A 408 24.14 25.23 37.41
CA LEU A 408 24.02 24.12 36.47
C LEU A 408 22.60 23.55 36.46
N SER A 409 21.95 23.42 37.63
CA SER A 409 20.57 22.95 37.71
C SER A 409 19.60 23.88 36.97
N LEU A 410 19.73 25.19 37.16
CA LEU A 410 18.92 26.20 36.45
C LEU A 410 19.23 26.22 34.96
N LYS A 411 20.51 26.08 34.57
CA LYS A 411 20.91 25.98 33.17
C LYS A 411 20.26 24.76 32.51
N THR A 412 20.38 23.58 33.11
CA THR A 412 19.73 22.35 32.60
C THR A 412 18.22 22.50 32.48
N LYS A 413 17.56 23.16 33.45
CA LYS A 413 16.13 23.45 33.35
C LYS A 413 15.78 24.31 32.13
N ILE A 414 16.54 25.37 31.85
CA ILE A 414 16.33 26.22 30.67
C ILE A 414 16.40 25.40 29.36
N PHE A 415 17.37 24.52 29.24
CA PHE A 415 17.53 23.70 28.02
C PHE A 415 16.43 22.63 27.89
N ASN A 416 16.12 21.91 28.96
CA ASN A 416 15.04 20.92 28.94
C ASN A 416 13.68 21.56 28.62
N GLU A 417 13.42 22.74 29.17
CA GLU A 417 12.17 23.45 28.93
C GLU A 417 12.08 24.00 27.50
N ALA A 418 13.20 24.38 26.89
CA ALA A 418 13.24 24.77 25.49
C ALA A 418 12.85 23.60 24.57
N ASP A 419 13.34 22.38 24.86
CA ASP A 419 12.98 21.15 24.13
C ASP A 419 11.49 20.80 24.28
N GLU A 420 10.99 20.84 25.52
CA GLU A 420 9.56 20.63 25.80
C GLU A 420 8.70 21.71 25.16
N GLY A 421 9.19 22.95 25.13
CA GLY A 421 8.52 24.09 24.52
C GLY A 421 8.36 23.98 23.02
N LEU A 422 9.30 23.35 22.31
CA LEU A 422 9.20 23.09 20.87
C LEU A 422 7.98 22.23 20.54
N ALA A 423 7.73 21.17 21.33
CA ALA A 423 6.54 20.33 21.17
C ALA A 423 5.23 21.11 21.41
N VAL A 424 5.23 22.05 22.37
CA VAL A 424 4.10 22.95 22.62
C VAL A 424 3.86 23.88 21.42
N GLY A 425 4.92 24.49 20.88
CA GLY A 425 4.84 25.36 19.69
C GLY A 425 4.28 24.61 18.47
N ASN A 426 4.81 23.43 18.19
CA ASN A 426 4.31 22.56 17.10
C ASN A 426 2.85 22.14 17.30
N THR A 427 2.42 21.88 18.53
CA THR A 427 1.02 21.56 18.84
C THR A 427 0.08 22.74 18.57
N ILE A 428 0.51 23.98 18.87
CA ILE A 428 -0.26 25.19 18.58
C ILE A 428 -0.42 25.37 17.07
N ILE A 429 0.67 25.21 16.31
CA ILE A 429 0.67 25.31 14.84
C ILE A 429 -0.20 24.22 14.20
N SER A 430 -0.06 22.97 14.65
CA SER A 430 -0.85 21.82 14.16
C SER A 430 -2.37 22.02 14.38
N LYS A 431 -2.76 22.49 15.58
CA LYS A 431 -4.17 22.75 15.90
C LYS A 431 -4.76 23.87 15.04
N HIS A 432 -4.00 24.93 14.75
CA HIS A 432 -4.48 26.04 13.93
C HIS A 432 -4.76 25.64 12.49
N PHE A 433 -3.84 24.93 11.84
CA PHE A 433 -4.00 24.51 10.45
C PHE A 433 -4.85 23.24 10.27
N GLY A 434 -5.38 22.66 11.37
CA GLY A 434 -6.23 21.46 11.33
C GLY A 434 -5.52 20.19 10.81
N TYR A 435 -4.18 20.19 10.80
CA TYR A 435 -3.39 19.12 10.24
C TYR A 435 -3.30 17.92 11.19
N SER A 436 -3.68 16.73 10.72
CA SER A 436 -3.39 15.45 11.37
C SER A 436 -2.65 14.52 10.40
N ALA A 437 -1.67 13.76 10.90
CA ALA A 437 -0.90 12.81 10.08
C ALA A 437 -1.77 11.76 9.35
N GLN A 438 -3.01 11.55 9.82
CA GLN A 438 -3.99 10.66 9.19
C GLN A 438 -4.67 11.28 7.95
N MET A 439 -4.72 12.62 7.84
CA MET A 439 -5.19 13.30 6.62
C MET A 439 -4.17 13.29 5.49
N ALA A 440 -2.90 12.94 5.76
CA ALA A 440 -1.84 12.82 4.75
C ALA A 440 -2.00 11.61 3.83
N ILE A 441 -2.95 10.71 4.11
CA ILE A 441 -3.19 9.49 3.35
C ILE A 441 -4.43 9.68 2.46
N GLY A 442 -4.20 9.99 1.18
CA GLY A 442 -5.14 9.62 0.11
C GLY A 442 -6.34 10.55 -0.16
N ARG A 443 -6.24 11.86 0.09
CA ARG A 443 -7.19 12.83 -0.50
C ARG A 443 -6.44 13.92 -1.28
N ASP A 444 -6.62 13.94 -2.59
CA ASP A 444 -6.24 15.02 -3.51
C ASP A 444 -7.06 16.31 -3.27
N ASP A 445 -7.26 16.69 -2.01
CA ASP A 445 -7.99 17.89 -1.65
C ASP A 445 -7.00 19.06 -1.62
N ARG A 446 -7.19 20.04 -2.51
CA ARG A 446 -6.31 21.21 -2.67
C ARG A 446 -6.10 21.96 -1.34
N LEU A 447 -7.13 21.98 -0.49
CA LEU A 447 -7.09 22.53 0.86
C LEU A 447 -6.19 21.74 1.81
N ALA A 448 -6.19 20.40 1.72
CA ALA A 448 -5.32 19.56 2.53
C ALA A 448 -3.84 19.76 2.15
N GLN A 449 -3.56 20.01 0.87
CA GLN A 449 -2.22 20.36 0.40
C GLN A 449 -1.79 21.76 0.90
N ALA A 450 -2.68 22.75 0.85
CA ALA A 450 -2.40 24.10 1.36
C ALA A 450 -2.20 24.12 2.88
N SER A 451 -3.06 23.42 3.64
CA SER A 451 -2.91 23.21 5.09
C SER A 451 -1.59 22.53 5.42
N LYS A 452 -1.22 21.46 4.69
CA LYS A 452 0.06 20.76 4.85
C LYS A 452 1.24 21.70 4.58
N ALA A 453 1.20 22.47 3.49
CA ALA A 453 2.27 23.40 3.15
C ALA A 453 2.43 24.49 4.21
N ALA A 454 1.34 25.15 4.62
CA ALA A 454 1.36 26.19 5.65
C ALA A 454 1.85 25.64 7.02
N PHE A 455 1.39 24.45 7.38
CA PHE A 455 1.87 23.74 8.58
C PHE A 455 3.38 23.47 8.49
N GLN A 456 3.85 22.84 7.41
CA GLN A 456 5.26 22.49 7.24
C GLN A 456 6.16 23.73 7.22
N SER A 457 5.75 24.81 6.57
CA SER A 457 6.50 26.08 6.56
C SER A 457 6.55 26.73 7.93
N ALA A 458 5.44 26.73 8.68
CA ALA A 458 5.40 27.31 10.02
C ALA A 458 6.21 26.49 11.04
N THR A 459 6.12 25.15 11.00
CA THR A 459 6.91 24.28 11.88
C THR A 459 8.39 24.29 11.51
N GLY A 460 8.72 24.33 10.21
CA GLY A 460 10.10 24.44 9.74
C GLY A 460 10.75 25.73 10.25
N ALA A 461 10.07 26.87 10.09
CA ALA A 461 10.58 28.14 10.58
C ALA A 461 10.75 28.19 12.12
N LEU A 462 9.89 27.48 12.87
CA LEU A 462 10.02 27.36 14.32
C LEU A 462 11.22 26.49 14.70
N LEU A 463 11.41 25.36 14.02
CA LEU A 463 12.54 24.46 14.22
C LEU A 463 13.85 25.16 13.90
N ASP A 464 13.93 25.85 12.76
CA ASP A 464 15.13 26.59 12.35
C ASP A 464 15.55 27.63 13.40
N GLU A 465 14.60 28.42 13.90
CA GLU A 465 14.87 29.45 14.90
C GLU A 465 15.23 28.84 16.27
N HIS A 466 14.58 27.74 16.65
CA HIS A 466 14.89 26.99 17.88
C HIS A 466 16.31 26.42 17.83
N SER A 467 16.65 25.68 16.77
CA SER A 467 17.98 25.10 16.55
C SER A 467 19.07 26.18 16.48
N ARG A 468 18.80 27.31 15.80
CA ARG A 468 19.73 28.45 15.76
C ARG A 468 20.00 28.98 17.16
N ARG A 469 18.96 29.28 17.94
CA ARG A 469 19.06 29.80 19.32
C ARG A 469 19.73 28.82 20.27
N GLU A 470 19.48 27.53 20.11
CA GLU A 470 20.14 26.47 20.89
C GLU A 470 21.64 26.40 20.56
N SER A 471 22.01 26.43 19.28
CA SER A 471 23.42 26.41 18.84
C SER A 471 24.21 27.65 19.30
N GLU A 472 23.54 28.80 19.43
CA GLU A 472 24.10 30.04 19.98
C GLU A 472 24.23 30.01 21.51
N GLY A 473 23.79 28.92 22.17
CA GLY A 473 23.82 28.77 23.62
C GLY A 473 22.79 29.64 24.35
N ASN A 474 21.80 30.17 23.63
CA ASN A 474 20.71 31.00 24.16
C ASN A 474 19.35 30.44 23.69
N PRO A 475 18.98 29.22 24.14
CA PRO A 475 17.75 28.57 23.71
C PRO A 475 16.52 29.46 23.97
N MET A 476 15.49 29.28 23.15
CA MET A 476 14.24 30.02 23.32
C MET A 476 13.52 29.57 24.59
N THR A 477 13.01 30.54 25.34
CA THR A 477 12.09 30.26 26.43
C THR A 477 10.73 29.81 25.90
N LEU A 478 9.94 29.10 26.71
CA LEU A 478 8.58 28.69 26.34
C LEU A 478 7.70 29.87 25.90
N ALA A 479 7.85 31.03 26.57
CA ALA A 479 7.14 32.25 26.22
C ALA A 479 7.52 32.77 24.82
N GLU A 480 8.82 32.77 24.50
CA GLU A 480 9.31 33.14 23.17
C GLU A 480 8.83 32.16 22.09
N ILE A 481 8.84 30.85 22.37
CA ILE A 481 8.35 29.82 21.44
C ILE A 481 6.86 30.02 21.11
N ARG A 482 6.02 30.24 22.13
CA ARG A 482 4.58 30.52 21.93
C ARG A 482 4.35 31.77 21.09
N SER A 483 5.08 32.85 21.41
CA SER A 483 4.96 34.11 20.66
C SER A 483 5.42 33.94 19.21
N PHE A 484 6.49 33.18 18.98
CA PHE A 484 7.02 32.93 17.64
C PHE A 484 6.08 32.04 16.83
N ALA A 485 5.55 30.97 17.42
CA ALA A 485 4.56 30.10 16.80
C ALA A 485 3.32 30.90 16.36
N GLN A 486 2.79 31.78 17.21
CA GLN A 486 1.65 32.64 16.84
C GLN A 486 1.98 33.60 15.69
N LYS A 487 3.19 34.17 15.68
CA LYS A 487 3.66 35.04 14.59
C LYS A 487 3.71 34.26 13.28
N LYS A 488 4.25 33.04 13.27
CA LYS A 488 4.36 32.18 12.08
C LYS A 488 3.02 31.66 11.60
N ILE A 489 2.11 31.35 12.51
CA ILE A 489 0.71 31.10 12.16
C ILE A 489 0.18 32.27 11.33
N ASN A 490 0.22 33.51 11.86
CA ASN A 490 -0.34 34.67 11.16
C ASN A 490 0.32 34.93 9.79
N GLU A 491 1.63 34.67 9.67
CA GLU A 491 2.39 34.84 8.43
C GLU A 491 1.96 33.83 7.35
N PHE A 492 1.81 32.56 7.71
CA PHE A 492 1.47 31.49 6.76
C PHE A 492 -0.04 31.22 6.64
N ASP A 493 -0.87 31.79 7.51
CA ASP A 493 -2.34 31.75 7.44
C ASP A 493 -2.87 32.38 6.15
N VAL A 494 -2.14 33.34 5.57
CA VAL A 494 -2.49 33.99 4.31
C VAL A 494 -2.57 32.96 3.17
N ILE A 495 -1.58 32.08 3.06
CA ILE A 495 -1.51 31.03 2.02
C ILE A 495 -2.68 30.05 2.18
N TYR A 496 -2.97 29.65 3.41
CA TYR A 496 -4.07 28.75 3.72
C TYR A 496 -5.43 29.38 3.40
N ARG A 497 -5.64 30.65 3.75
CA ARG A 497 -6.90 31.37 3.48
C ARG A 497 -7.14 31.66 2.00
N GLU A 498 -6.10 31.94 1.23
CA GLU A 498 -6.23 32.16 -0.22
C GLU A 498 -6.71 30.88 -0.93
N GLU A 499 -6.15 29.73 -0.57
CA GLU A 499 -6.56 28.43 -1.13
C GLU A 499 -7.95 28.00 -0.62
N LEU A 500 -8.28 28.29 0.65
CA LEU A 500 -9.63 28.10 1.19
C LEU A 500 -10.67 28.95 0.44
N ARG A 501 -10.32 30.17 0.02
CA ARG A 501 -11.20 31.02 -0.81
C ARG A 501 -11.37 30.44 -2.22
N ALA A 502 -10.31 29.95 -2.84
CA ALA A 502 -10.38 29.35 -4.17
C ALA A 502 -11.26 28.08 -4.18
N GLU A 503 -11.05 27.18 -3.22
CA GLU A 503 -11.87 25.96 -3.08
C GLU A 503 -13.34 26.31 -2.77
N TYR A 504 -13.57 27.33 -1.96
CA TYR A 504 -14.91 27.81 -1.66
C TYR A 504 -15.66 28.29 -2.92
N VAL A 505 -15.00 29.07 -3.77
CA VAL A 505 -15.59 29.54 -5.05
C VAL A 505 -15.95 28.34 -5.93
N ASP A 506 -15.04 27.39 -6.10
CA ASP A 506 -15.26 26.18 -6.90
C ASP A 506 -16.40 25.31 -6.33
N PHE A 507 -16.43 25.13 -5.01
CA PHE A 507 -17.45 24.35 -4.31
C PHE A 507 -18.84 24.98 -4.46
N VAL A 508 -18.94 26.29 -4.28
CA VAL A 508 -20.20 27.01 -4.37
C VAL A 508 -20.71 27.07 -5.81
N GLU A 509 -19.84 27.30 -6.80
CA GLU A 509 -20.20 27.26 -8.22
C GLU A 509 -20.66 25.87 -8.64
N SER A 510 -19.95 24.80 -8.27
CA SER A 510 -20.34 23.43 -8.62
C SER A 510 -21.66 23.04 -7.96
N ARG A 511 -21.84 23.35 -6.68
CA ARG A 511 -23.03 22.97 -5.92
C ARG A 511 -24.26 23.81 -6.29
N SER A 512 -24.06 25.04 -6.75
CA SER A 512 -25.16 25.87 -7.25
C SER A 512 -25.87 25.27 -8.48
N ARG A 513 -25.13 24.49 -9.30
CA ARG A 513 -25.69 23.77 -10.47
C ARG A 513 -26.64 22.64 -10.08
N ASP A 514 -26.52 22.12 -8.86
CA ASP A 514 -27.39 21.06 -8.34
C ASP A 514 -28.71 21.61 -7.77
N LEU A 515 -28.84 22.94 -7.66
CA LEU A 515 -30.02 23.63 -7.14
C LEU A 515 -30.69 24.43 -8.27
N PRO A 516 -31.81 23.95 -8.84
CA PRO A 516 -32.47 24.62 -9.95
C PRO A 516 -32.85 26.06 -9.62
N GLY A 517 -32.42 27.01 -10.45
CA GLY A 517 -32.73 28.43 -10.31
C GLY A 517 -32.00 29.15 -9.17
N PHE A 518 -31.09 28.48 -8.46
CA PHE A 518 -30.25 29.11 -7.45
C PHE A 518 -29.06 29.84 -8.11
N THR A 519 -28.87 31.11 -7.75
CA THR A 519 -27.65 31.86 -8.05
C THR A 519 -27.07 32.31 -6.72
N VAL A 520 -25.79 32.02 -6.51
CA VAL A 520 -25.11 32.31 -5.26
C VAL A 520 -24.38 33.64 -5.30
N ASP A 521 -24.56 34.47 -4.28
CA ASP A 521 -23.61 35.54 -3.97
C ASP A 521 -22.43 34.91 -3.22
N ILE A 522 -21.26 34.97 -3.84
CA ILE A 522 -20.00 34.47 -3.27
C ILE A 522 -19.66 35.20 -1.96
N SER A 523 -20.14 36.43 -1.80
CA SER A 523 -19.91 37.30 -0.64
C SER A 523 -20.88 37.05 0.52
N ASP A 524 -22.08 36.54 0.22
CA ASP A 524 -23.11 36.16 1.20
C ASP A 524 -23.84 34.86 0.78
N PRO A 525 -23.17 33.70 0.90
CA PRO A 525 -23.72 32.43 0.46
C PRO A 525 -24.89 31.98 1.33
N PHE A 526 -24.88 32.31 2.63
CA PHE A 526 -25.94 31.93 3.55
C PHE A 526 -27.21 32.74 3.29
N GLY A 527 -27.09 34.07 3.12
CA GLY A 527 -28.22 34.93 2.78
C GLY A 527 -28.79 34.59 1.40
N SER A 528 -27.94 34.32 0.41
CA SER A 528 -28.38 33.88 -0.93
C SER A 528 -29.14 32.57 -0.90
N LEU A 529 -28.65 31.59 -0.14
CA LEU A 529 -29.26 30.27 -0.02
C LEU A 529 -30.61 30.34 0.73
N ASP A 530 -30.69 31.17 1.77
CA ASP A 530 -31.91 31.41 2.53
C ASP A 530 -32.96 32.14 1.68
N ALA A 531 -32.56 33.17 0.93
CA ALA A 531 -33.43 33.89 0.01
C ALA A 531 -34.01 32.95 -1.07
N TRP A 532 -33.16 32.15 -1.72
CA TRP A 532 -33.61 31.18 -2.72
C TRP A 532 -34.60 30.17 -2.16
N TYR A 533 -34.33 29.59 -0.98
CA TYR A 533 -35.23 28.60 -0.40
C TYR A 533 -36.59 29.22 -0.05
N ASN A 534 -36.60 30.44 0.47
CA ASN A 534 -37.82 31.15 0.86
C ASN A 534 -38.66 31.60 -0.35
N ASP A 535 -38.04 31.84 -1.51
CA ASP A 535 -38.73 32.22 -2.75
C ASP A 535 -39.39 31.04 -3.49
N LEU A 536 -39.08 29.80 -3.11
CA LEU A 536 -39.76 28.61 -3.64
C LEU A 536 -41.20 28.51 -3.11
N ASN A 537 -42.12 27.95 -3.91
CA ASN A 537 -43.46 27.60 -3.43
C ASN A 537 -43.40 26.41 -2.44
N GLU A 538 -44.47 26.19 -1.65
CA GLU A 538 -44.49 25.16 -0.59
C GLU A 538 -44.14 23.74 -1.07
N ASN A 539 -44.56 23.36 -2.29
CA ASN A 539 -44.28 22.03 -2.84
C ASN A 539 -42.79 21.86 -3.20
N ASP A 540 -42.17 22.91 -3.75
CA ASP A 540 -40.76 22.91 -4.11
C ASP A 540 -39.85 23.10 -2.90
N GLN A 541 -40.28 23.85 -1.87
CA GLN A 541 -39.61 23.91 -0.57
C GLN A 541 -39.55 22.53 0.11
N ALA A 542 -40.65 21.77 0.07
CA ALA A 542 -40.69 20.42 0.63
C ALA A 542 -39.72 19.46 -0.07
N ARG A 543 -39.60 19.57 -1.41
CA ARG A 543 -38.68 18.75 -2.22
C ARG A 543 -37.21 19.14 -2.01
N SER A 544 -36.92 20.43 -1.84
CA SER A 544 -35.56 20.96 -1.73
C SER A 544 -35.03 21.05 -0.30
N ARG A 545 -35.85 20.79 0.72
CA ARG A 545 -35.52 20.95 2.15
C ARG A 545 -34.24 20.23 2.57
N ASN A 546 -34.06 18.99 2.11
CA ASN A 546 -32.85 18.21 2.43
C ASN A 546 -31.61 18.78 1.74
N SER A 547 -31.71 19.13 0.45
CA SER A 547 -30.60 19.73 -0.30
C SER A 547 -30.17 21.08 0.29
N TYR A 548 -31.14 21.91 0.66
CA TYR A 548 -30.92 23.17 1.39
C TYR A 548 -30.19 22.94 2.72
N SER A 549 -30.70 22.03 3.56
CA SER A 549 -30.12 21.77 4.89
C SER A 549 -28.70 21.19 4.80
N ILE A 550 -28.47 20.26 3.86
CA ILE A 550 -27.16 19.66 3.61
C ILE A 550 -26.18 20.72 3.11
N PHE A 551 -26.57 21.54 2.13
CA PHE A 551 -25.69 22.55 1.57
C PHE A 551 -25.32 23.62 2.61
N LYS A 552 -26.30 24.11 3.38
CA LYS A 552 -26.08 25.05 4.49
C LYS A 552 -25.17 24.46 5.58
N SER A 553 -25.34 23.17 5.90
CA SER A 553 -24.48 22.48 6.86
C SER A 553 -23.04 22.34 6.38
N ILE A 554 -22.82 22.03 5.09
CA ILE A 554 -21.47 21.89 4.52
C ILE A 554 -20.78 23.26 4.45
N LEU A 555 -21.50 24.30 3.99
CA LEU A 555 -21.02 25.69 4.00
C LEU A 555 -20.53 26.12 5.38
N ARG A 556 -21.31 25.84 6.41
CA ARG A 556 -20.97 26.19 7.80
C ARG A 556 -19.81 25.36 8.34
N ALA A 557 -19.84 24.05 8.16
CA ALA A 557 -18.84 23.15 8.74
C ALA A 557 -17.47 23.26 8.06
N ARG A 558 -17.43 23.47 6.74
CA ARG A 558 -16.19 23.42 5.97
C ARG A 558 -15.53 24.78 5.75
N TYR A 559 -16.32 25.86 5.65
CA TYR A 559 -15.79 27.18 5.29
C TYR A 559 -16.00 28.24 6.38
N ALA A 560 -17.20 28.35 6.96
CA ALA A 560 -17.46 29.36 8.01
C ALA A 560 -16.67 29.08 9.30
N ASN A 561 -16.68 27.83 9.78
CA ASN A 561 -15.94 27.46 10.99
C ASN A 561 -14.41 27.56 10.86
N GLN A 562 -13.90 27.74 9.63
CA GLN A 562 -12.47 27.94 9.36
C GLN A 562 -12.12 29.43 9.18
N GLY A 563 -13.05 30.34 9.48
CA GLY A 563 -12.81 31.79 9.48
C GLY A 563 -12.81 32.42 8.08
N LEU A 564 -13.45 31.76 7.09
CA LEU A 564 -13.63 32.34 5.75
C LEU A 564 -14.67 33.46 5.72
N PHE A 565 -15.67 33.36 6.62
CA PHE A 565 -16.74 34.33 6.83
C PHE A 565 -16.72 34.73 8.30
N ASP A 566 -16.77 36.03 8.57
CA ASP A 566 -16.84 36.59 9.93
C ASP A 566 -18.22 36.40 10.57
#